data_AF-A0A7W5F0C9-F1
#
_entry.id   AF-A0A7W5F0C9-F1
#
_cell.length_a   1.000
_cell.length_b   1.000
_cell.length_c   1.000
_cell.angle_alpha   90.00
_cell.angle_beta   90.00
_cell.angle_gamma   90.00
#
_symmetry.space_group_name_H-M   'P 1'
#
loop_
_entity.id
_entity.type
_entity.pdbx_description
1 polymer ?
#
loop_
_entity_poly.entity_id
_entity_poly.type
_entity_poly.pdbx_seq_one_letter_code
_entity_poly.pdbx_strand_id
1 'polypeptide(L)'
;MEQTALRPKPMPGQEPDAAAPATEAGPARPRPRAARRRGRRLVKALFAAFLGALLVLSGIGLGAVGATVAGTGGVLGPRGWHKPSPPEPSPSAAAPVPAAVALGVQVMDAGKPGALVVGIHVPGPGHTAGLERGDLLLVFGTTRIDTAADLARAVARARPGSEVRLTVRHRGGGYQQLTVVPAVVT
;
A
#
# COMPACT_ATOMS: atom_id res chain seq x y z
N MET A 1 -80.48 35.21 20.40
CA MET A 1 -79.12 35.50 19.92
C MET A 1 -78.56 34.20 19.38
N GLU A 2 -78.69 34.00 18.07
CA GLU A 2 -78.13 32.85 17.36
C GLU A 2 -76.65 33.09 17.04
N GLN A 3 -75.79 32.13 17.33
CA GLN A 3 -74.52 31.90 16.62
C GLN A 3 -74.31 30.38 16.56
N THR A 4 -74.74 29.74 15.47
CA THR A 4 -74.03 29.58 14.19
C THR A 4 -72.99 28.46 14.23
N ALA A 5 -73.39 27.39 13.55
CA ALA A 5 -72.67 26.19 13.23
C ALA A 5 -71.31 26.41 12.53
N LEU A 6 -70.36 25.53 12.83
CA LEU A 6 -69.32 25.13 11.89
C LEU A 6 -68.98 23.66 12.08
N ARG A 7 -69.45 22.86 11.12
CA ARG A 7 -69.20 21.43 10.95
C ARG A 7 -67.93 21.23 10.12
N PRO A 8 -66.92 20.49 10.59
CA PRO A 8 -66.01 19.78 9.71
C PRO A 8 -66.40 18.29 9.55
N LYS A 9 -66.07 17.79 8.36
CA LYS A 9 -66.54 16.60 7.64
C LYS A 9 -65.87 15.32 8.16
N PRO A 10 -66.54 14.14 8.13
CA PRO A 10 -65.96 12.88 8.58
C PRO A 10 -64.81 12.44 7.67
N MET A 11 -63.68 12.02 8.27
CA MET A 11 -62.60 11.36 7.53
C MET A 11 -62.95 9.88 7.31
N PRO A 12 -62.80 9.35 6.09
CA PRO A 12 -63.12 7.97 5.76
C PRO A 12 -62.05 6.99 6.26
N GLY A 13 -62.47 5.78 6.65
CA GLY A 13 -61.60 4.60 6.61
C GLY A 13 -61.31 3.87 7.92
N GLN A 14 -62.13 4.02 8.97
CA GLN A 14 -62.15 3.01 10.04
C GLN A 14 -62.53 1.65 9.43
N GLU A 15 -61.57 0.73 9.41
CA GLU A 15 -61.74 -0.65 8.95
C GLU A 15 -62.67 -1.40 9.92
N PRO A 16 -63.74 -2.04 9.43
CA PRO A 16 -64.43 -3.06 10.17
C PRO A 16 -63.84 -4.43 9.83
N ASP A 17 -63.26 -5.06 10.86
CA ASP A 17 -63.13 -6.51 10.96
C ASP A 17 -64.47 -7.20 10.65
N ALA A 18 -64.53 -8.04 9.60
CA ALA A 18 -65.42 -9.20 9.54
C ALA A 18 -65.13 -10.11 8.34
N ALA A 19 -64.82 -11.36 8.67
CA ALA A 19 -65.27 -12.60 7.99
C ALA A 19 -64.72 -12.95 6.58
N ALA A 20 -63.98 -14.06 6.56
CA ALA A 20 -63.71 -14.94 5.40
C ALA A 20 -64.99 -15.70 4.95
N PRO A 21 -65.00 -16.61 3.92
CA PRO A 21 -63.96 -17.00 2.95
C PRO A 21 -64.44 -17.11 1.48
N ALA A 22 -63.50 -17.49 0.60
CA ALA A 22 -63.66 -18.29 -0.63
C ALA A 22 -63.73 -17.58 -2.00
N THR A 23 -62.72 -17.94 -2.80
CA THR A 23 -62.70 -18.08 -4.27
C THR A 23 -62.49 -16.81 -5.10
N GLU A 24 -61.25 -16.59 -5.56
CA GLU A 24 -60.96 -16.48 -7.00
C GLU A 24 -59.44 -16.46 -7.30
N ALA A 25 -59.11 -17.00 -8.46
CA ALA A 25 -57.77 -17.37 -8.91
C ALA A 25 -56.98 -16.19 -9.52
N GLY A 26 -55.66 -16.17 -9.32
CA GLY A 26 -54.73 -15.27 -10.02
C GLY A 26 -53.25 -15.59 -9.73
N PRO A 27 -52.34 -15.59 -10.72
CA PRO A 27 -51.14 -16.45 -10.71
C PRO A 27 -49.89 -15.86 -10.04
N ALA A 28 -49.12 -16.78 -9.46
CA ALA A 28 -47.65 -16.84 -9.33
C ALA A 28 -46.85 -15.52 -9.22
N ARG A 29 -46.48 -15.16 -7.98
CA ARG A 29 -45.27 -14.36 -7.71
C ARG A 29 -44.11 -15.28 -7.30
N PRO A 30 -42.94 -15.21 -7.95
CA PRO A 30 -41.81 -16.06 -7.60
C PRO A 30 -41.22 -15.65 -6.25
N ARG A 31 -41.17 -16.61 -5.32
CA ARG A 31 -40.36 -16.53 -4.10
C ARG A 31 -38.88 -16.50 -4.50
N PRO A 32 -38.05 -15.55 -4.03
CA PRO A 32 -36.61 -15.70 -4.15
C PRO A 32 -36.19 -16.87 -3.26
N ARG A 33 -35.72 -17.92 -3.93
CA ARG A 33 -35.08 -19.07 -3.33
C ARG A 33 -33.87 -18.66 -2.51
N ALA A 34 -33.65 -19.46 -1.48
CA ALA A 34 -32.56 -19.44 -0.52
C ALA A 34 -31.15 -19.36 -1.14
N ALA A 35 -30.20 -19.13 -0.22
CA ALA A 35 -28.84 -19.62 -0.22
C ALA A 35 -27.77 -18.75 -0.89
N ARG A 36 -26.94 -18.12 -0.03
CA ARG A 36 -25.48 -18.00 -0.26
C ARG A 36 -24.71 -17.65 1.02
N ARG A 37 -24.90 -18.42 2.10
CA ARG A 37 -24.04 -18.39 3.31
C ARG A 37 -23.03 -19.55 3.38
N ARG A 38 -22.64 -20.14 2.24
CA ARG A 38 -21.64 -21.23 2.18
C ARG A 38 -20.34 -20.87 1.42
N GLY A 39 -20.15 -19.61 1.01
CA GLY A 39 -18.94 -19.21 0.27
C GLY A 39 -17.66 -19.12 1.12
N ARG A 40 -17.76 -18.75 2.40
CA ARG A 40 -16.58 -18.47 3.23
C ARG A 40 -15.75 -19.71 3.60
N ARG A 41 -16.37 -20.90 3.65
CA ARG A 41 -15.64 -22.14 3.99
C ARG A 41 -14.83 -22.66 2.79
N LEU A 42 -15.36 -22.52 1.57
CA LEU A 42 -14.66 -22.85 0.34
C LEU A 42 -13.44 -21.94 0.10
N VAL A 43 -13.57 -20.64 0.36
CA VAL A 43 -12.44 -19.70 0.24
C VAL A 43 -11.30 -20.08 1.20
N LYS A 44 -11.61 -20.47 2.44
CA LYS A 44 -10.59 -20.93 3.40
C LYS A 44 -9.90 -22.22 2.95
N ALA A 45 -10.65 -23.19 2.39
CA ALA A 45 -10.08 -24.43 1.90
C ALA A 45 -9.15 -24.21 0.68
N LEU A 46 -9.54 -23.32 -0.24
CA LEU A 46 -8.73 -22.96 -1.40
C LEU A 46 -7.44 -22.22 -0.99
N PHE A 47 -7.51 -21.35 0.02
CA PHE A 47 -6.33 -20.64 0.53
C PHE A 47 -5.32 -21.61 1.18
N ALA A 48 -5.80 -22.60 1.95
CA ALA A 48 -4.94 -23.62 2.55
C ALA A 48 -4.26 -24.50 1.51
N ALA A 49 -5.00 -24.92 0.47
CA ALA A 49 -4.44 -25.70 -0.63
C ALA A 49 -3.36 -24.93 -1.40
N PHE A 50 -3.58 -23.63 -1.63
CA PHE A 50 -2.63 -22.77 -2.32
C PHE A 50 -1.35 -22.54 -1.50
N LEU A 51 -1.46 -22.34 -0.19
CA LEU A 51 -0.29 -22.18 0.70
C LEU A 51 0.58 -23.44 0.76
N GLY A 52 -0.05 -24.62 0.81
CA GLY A 52 0.65 -25.91 0.80
C GLY A 52 1.40 -26.15 -0.51
N ALA A 53 0.76 -25.86 -1.66
CA ALA A 53 1.41 -25.95 -2.96
C ALA A 53 2.60 -24.97 -3.09
N LEU A 54 2.46 -23.74 -2.57
CA LEU A 54 3.54 -22.74 -2.58
C LEU A 54 4.74 -23.22 -1.74
N LEU A 55 4.50 -23.89 -0.61
CA LEU A 55 5.57 -24.43 0.24
C LEU A 55 6.34 -25.57 -0.44
N VAL A 56 5.63 -26.43 -1.19
CA VAL A 56 6.23 -27.54 -1.93
C VAL A 56 6.99 -27.03 -3.17
N LEU A 57 6.46 -26.03 -3.87
CA LEU A 57 7.17 -25.39 -5.00
C LEU A 57 8.34 -24.51 -4.53
N SER A 58 8.34 -23.99 -3.30
CA SER A 58 9.41 -23.15 -2.76
C SER A 58 10.70 -23.91 -2.43
N GLY A 59 10.77 -25.23 -2.68
CA GLY A 59 12.02 -25.97 -2.69
C GLY A 59 12.87 -25.69 -1.45
N ILE A 60 12.45 -26.20 -0.29
CA ILE A 60 13.33 -26.30 0.87
C ILE A 60 14.43 -27.30 0.50
N GLY A 61 15.47 -26.78 -0.17
CA GLY A 61 16.73 -27.44 -0.38
C GLY A 61 17.39 -27.60 0.98
N LEU A 62 17.41 -28.84 1.46
CA LEU A 62 18.16 -29.25 2.62
C LEU A 62 19.67 -29.11 2.30
N GLY A 63 20.20 -27.90 2.47
CA GLY A 63 21.60 -27.59 2.25
C GLY A 63 22.43 -27.95 3.47
N ALA A 64 23.06 -29.13 3.43
CA ALA A 64 24.16 -29.48 4.32
C ALA A 64 25.34 -28.52 4.06
N VAL A 65 25.74 -27.73 5.07
CA VAL A 65 27.00 -26.97 5.01
C VAL A 65 27.97 -27.60 5.99
N GLY A 66 29.02 -28.16 5.40
CA GLY A 66 30.09 -28.88 6.05
C GLY A 66 30.94 -28.02 6.97
N ALA A 67 31.48 -28.71 7.97
CA ALA A 67 32.53 -28.23 8.84
C ALA A 67 33.85 -28.11 8.06
N THR A 68 34.54 -27.00 8.23
CA THR A 68 36.01 -26.96 8.09
C THR A 68 36.61 -26.19 9.25
N VAL A 69 37.23 -26.97 10.14
CA VAL A 69 38.28 -26.60 11.08
C VAL A 69 39.58 -26.37 10.29
N ALA A 70 40.28 -25.26 10.56
CA ALA A 70 41.73 -25.05 10.47
C ALA A 70 41.97 -23.53 10.61
N GLY A 71 42.90 -22.98 11.37
CA GLY A 71 44.00 -23.53 12.14
C GLY A 71 44.73 -22.35 12.80
N THR A 72 45.31 -22.62 13.95
CA THR A 72 46.17 -21.76 14.79
C THR A 72 47.46 -21.33 14.10
N GLY A 73 47.99 -20.14 14.43
CA GLY A 73 49.43 -19.89 14.29
C GLY A 73 49.90 -18.44 14.45
N GLY A 74 50.67 -18.17 15.52
CA GLY A 74 51.74 -17.15 15.63
C GLY A 74 51.29 -15.69 15.81
N VAL A 75 51.40 -15.00 16.95
CA VAL A 75 52.51 -14.72 17.90
C VAL A 75 53.60 -13.76 17.36
N LEU A 76 53.59 -12.55 17.96
CA LEU A 76 54.66 -11.60 18.30
C LEU A 76 55.42 -10.79 17.20
N GLY A 77 55.39 -9.46 17.40
CA GLY A 77 56.45 -8.54 17.01
C GLY A 77 56.11 -7.08 17.33
N PRO A 78 56.66 -6.46 18.40
CA PRO A 78 56.59 -5.02 18.60
C PRO A 78 57.84 -4.39 18.00
N ARG A 79 57.71 -3.80 16.81
CA ARG A 79 58.71 -2.88 16.25
C ARG A 79 57.98 -1.72 15.62
N GLY A 80 58.08 -0.58 16.28
CA GLY A 80 57.64 0.69 15.72
C GLY A 80 58.40 0.95 14.43
N TRP A 81 57.65 1.32 13.39
CA TRP A 81 58.05 2.24 12.35
C TRP A 81 56.81 2.99 11.88
N HIS A 82 57.00 4.30 11.71
CA HIS A 82 56.07 5.20 11.06
C HIS A 82 55.60 4.57 9.74
N LYS A 83 54.28 4.39 9.60
CA LYS A 83 53.68 4.25 8.28
C LYS A 83 53.68 5.65 7.65
N PRO A 84 54.36 5.90 6.52
CA PRO A 84 53.99 7.03 5.70
C PRO A 84 52.51 6.86 5.34
N SER A 85 51.72 7.92 5.54
CA SER A 85 50.32 7.96 5.12
C SER A 85 50.24 7.48 3.67
N PRO A 86 49.27 6.62 3.29
CA PRO A 86 48.99 6.39 1.88
C PRO A 86 48.73 7.75 1.21
N PRO A 87 49.14 7.96 -0.05
CA PRO A 87 48.82 9.19 -0.74
C PRO A 87 47.32 9.39 -0.66
N GLU A 88 46.90 10.56 -0.14
CA GLU A 88 45.50 10.98 -0.22
C GLU A 88 45.05 10.79 -1.68
N PRO A 89 43.91 10.13 -1.95
CA PRO A 89 43.43 10.05 -3.31
C PRO A 89 43.20 11.49 -3.79
N SER A 90 44.00 11.91 -4.77
CA SER A 90 43.79 13.15 -5.50
C SER A 90 42.31 13.28 -5.86
N PRO A 91 41.65 14.43 -5.65
CA PRO A 91 40.28 14.66 -6.13
C PRO A 91 40.17 14.73 -7.67
N SER A 92 41.23 14.34 -8.40
CA SER A 92 41.34 14.35 -9.86
C SER A 92 40.91 13.02 -10.47
N ALA A 93 39.69 12.60 -10.11
CA ALA A 93 38.82 11.73 -10.90
C ALA A 93 37.52 11.61 -10.11
N ALA A 94 36.76 12.71 -10.04
CA ALA A 94 35.34 12.61 -9.73
C ALA A 94 34.74 11.70 -10.82
N ALA A 95 34.64 10.39 -10.53
CA ALA A 95 33.88 9.48 -11.36
C ALA A 95 32.49 10.11 -11.55
N PRO A 96 31.94 10.13 -12.78
CA PRO A 96 30.63 10.70 -13.00
C PRO A 96 29.67 10.01 -12.05
N VAL A 97 29.07 10.78 -11.13
CA VAL A 97 28.03 10.28 -10.23
C VAL A 97 26.96 9.70 -11.15
N PRO A 98 26.65 8.39 -11.06
CA PRO A 98 25.67 7.80 -11.95
C PRO A 98 24.36 8.55 -11.74
N ALA A 99 23.84 9.05 -12.85
CA ALA A 99 22.64 9.87 -12.88
C ALA A 99 21.49 9.09 -12.21
N ALA A 100 21.08 9.52 -11.02
CA ALA A 100 20.16 8.76 -10.18
C ALA A 100 18.73 9.21 -10.48
N VAL A 101 17.82 8.25 -10.70
CA VAL A 101 16.39 8.56 -10.80
C VAL A 101 15.92 9.02 -9.43
N ALA A 102 15.34 10.22 -9.35
CA ALA A 102 14.81 10.77 -8.12
C ALA A 102 13.44 11.42 -8.32
N LEU A 103 12.68 11.46 -7.22
CA LEU A 103 11.42 12.18 -7.12
C LEU A 103 11.60 13.60 -6.57
N GLY A 104 12.79 13.95 -6.07
CA GLY A 104 13.01 15.23 -5.38
C GLY A 104 12.25 15.33 -4.06
N VAL A 105 12.09 14.21 -3.33
CA VAL A 105 11.47 14.19 -2.00
C VAL A 105 12.40 13.57 -0.98
N GLN A 106 12.36 14.09 0.24
CA GLN A 106 12.99 13.52 1.41
C GLN A 106 11.95 12.72 2.18
N VAL A 107 12.25 11.44 2.43
CA VAL A 107 11.35 10.51 3.11
C VAL A 107 12.00 9.86 4.31
N MET A 108 11.18 9.49 5.29
CA MET A 108 11.58 8.70 6.45
C MET A 108 10.54 7.61 6.74
N ASP A 109 10.93 6.63 7.55
CA ASP A 109 10.01 5.58 8.00
C ASP A 109 8.96 6.16 8.96
N ALA A 110 7.69 5.82 8.73
CA ALA A 110 6.59 6.34 9.51
C ALA A 110 6.29 5.55 10.80
N GLY A 111 7.05 4.47 11.08
CA GLY A 111 6.75 3.50 12.16
C GLY A 111 5.49 2.66 11.91
N LYS A 112 4.90 2.78 10.72
CA LYS A 112 3.75 2.06 10.18
C LYS A 112 3.93 1.92 8.68
N PRO A 113 3.17 1.06 7.98
CA PRO A 113 3.28 0.92 6.53
C PRO A 113 3.22 2.27 5.82
N GLY A 114 4.30 2.61 5.13
CA GLY A 114 4.41 3.79 4.28
C GLY A 114 5.67 4.62 4.53
N ALA A 115 6.04 5.40 3.51
CA ALA A 115 7.14 6.36 3.58
C ALA A 115 6.58 7.76 3.86
N LEU A 116 6.96 8.37 4.98
CA LEU A 116 6.55 9.72 5.35
C LEU A 116 7.39 10.76 4.62
N VAL A 117 6.75 11.65 3.88
CA VAL A 117 7.38 12.79 3.22
C VAL A 117 7.66 13.88 4.23
N VAL A 118 8.92 14.25 4.39
CA VAL A 118 9.36 15.29 5.34
C VAL A 118 9.94 16.52 4.68
N GLY A 119 10.31 16.42 3.41
CA GLY A 119 10.83 17.52 2.63
C GLY A 119 10.56 17.28 1.16
N ILE A 120 10.39 18.37 0.42
CA ILE A 120 10.15 18.34 -1.02
C ILE A 120 11.06 19.39 -1.63
N HIS A 121 11.76 19.00 -2.69
CA HIS A 121 12.60 19.89 -3.46
C HIS A 121 11.74 20.68 -4.44
N VAL A 122 11.94 22.00 -4.47
CA VAL A 122 11.21 22.93 -5.33
C VAL A 122 12.22 23.74 -6.15
N PRO A 123 12.13 23.74 -7.49
CA PRO A 123 11.24 22.92 -8.31
C PRO A 123 11.70 21.44 -8.34
N GLY A 124 10.77 20.49 -8.47
CA GLY A 124 11.12 19.07 -8.58
C GLY A 124 9.92 18.18 -8.93
N PRO A 125 10.15 16.92 -9.35
CA PRO A 125 9.09 16.00 -9.75
C PRO A 125 7.98 15.82 -8.70
N GLY A 126 8.36 15.66 -7.43
CA GLY A 126 7.43 15.51 -6.33
C GLY A 126 6.59 16.76 -6.09
N HIS A 127 7.19 17.95 -6.24
CA HIS A 127 6.45 19.21 -6.17
C HIS A 127 5.46 19.36 -7.33
N THR A 128 5.88 19.06 -8.57
CA THR A 128 5.00 19.11 -9.75
C THR A 128 3.86 18.09 -9.66
N ALA A 129 4.10 16.94 -9.02
CA ALA A 129 3.07 15.94 -8.75
C ALA A 129 2.08 16.36 -7.64
N GLY A 130 2.33 17.47 -6.94
CA GLY A 130 1.48 17.93 -5.83
C GLY A 130 1.66 17.13 -4.55
N LEU A 131 2.83 16.52 -4.34
CA LEU A 131 3.14 15.97 -3.02
C LEU A 131 3.29 17.10 -2.01
N GLU A 132 2.89 16.83 -0.77
CA GLU A 132 3.04 17.76 0.34
C GLU A 132 3.82 17.15 1.49
N ARG A 133 4.45 18.02 2.28
CA ARG A 133 5.13 17.59 3.51
C ARG A 133 4.09 17.05 4.49
N GLY A 134 4.38 15.86 5.03
CA GLY A 134 3.48 15.14 5.91
C GLY A 134 2.63 14.08 5.21
N ASP A 135 2.75 13.95 3.89
CA ASP A 135 2.13 12.87 3.15
C ASP A 135 2.78 11.53 3.45
N LEU A 136 1.96 10.50 3.53
CA LEU A 136 2.40 9.13 3.72
C LEU A 136 2.24 8.38 2.38
N LEU A 137 3.34 8.08 1.70
CA LEU A 137 3.34 7.27 0.48
C LEU A 137 3.09 5.80 0.84
N LEU A 138 2.09 5.22 0.20
CA LEU A 138 1.68 3.82 0.42
C LEU A 138 1.90 2.94 -0.81
N VAL A 139 1.81 3.52 -2.00
CA VAL A 139 1.98 2.80 -3.26
C VAL A 139 2.74 3.67 -4.24
N PHE A 140 3.72 3.06 -4.92
CA PHE A 140 4.47 3.63 -6.03
C PHE A 140 4.29 2.73 -7.27
N GLY A 141 3.50 3.18 -8.23
CA GLY A 141 3.08 2.40 -9.40
C GLY A 141 2.29 1.16 -8.96
N THR A 142 2.89 0.00 -9.15
CA THR A 142 2.36 -1.31 -8.72
C THR A 142 3.00 -1.82 -7.44
N THR A 143 4.01 -1.12 -6.90
CA THR A 143 4.78 -1.54 -5.73
C THR A 143 4.16 -0.96 -4.46
N ARG A 144 3.83 -1.82 -3.50
CA ARG A 144 3.45 -1.40 -2.15
C ARG A 144 4.70 -0.91 -1.42
N ILE A 145 4.56 0.23 -0.76
CA ILE A 145 5.63 0.87 0.00
C ILE A 145 5.29 0.74 1.48
N ASP A 146 6.09 -0.06 2.20
CA ASP A 146 5.94 -0.20 3.64
C ASP A 146 7.03 0.59 4.39
N THR A 147 8.20 0.82 3.76
CA THR A 147 9.33 1.60 4.32
C THR A 147 9.86 2.66 3.34
N ALA A 148 10.65 3.62 3.84
CA ALA A 148 11.38 4.59 3.03
C ALA A 148 12.40 3.90 2.09
N ALA A 149 13.02 2.81 2.55
CA ALA A 149 13.93 2.01 1.74
C ALA A 149 13.21 1.34 0.55
N ASP A 150 11.96 0.89 0.73
CA ASP A 150 11.16 0.32 -0.35
C ASP A 150 10.84 1.37 -1.42
N LEU A 151 10.54 2.60 -0.99
CA LEU A 151 10.32 3.70 -1.93
C LEU A 151 11.60 3.97 -2.74
N ALA A 152 12.75 4.11 -2.08
CA ALA A 152 14.01 4.34 -2.77
C ALA A 152 14.31 3.25 -3.82
N ARG A 153 14.06 1.97 -3.46
CA ARG A 153 14.21 0.84 -4.39
C ARG A 153 13.18 0.88 -5.53
N ALA A 154 11.95 1.28 -5.26
CA ALA A 154 10.90 1.39 -6.28
C ALA A 154 11.20 2.51 -7.27
N VAL A 155 11.68 3.65 -6.80
CA VAL A 155 12.11 4.79 -7.63
C VAL A 155 13.32 4.43 -8.46
N ALA A 156 14.31 3.75 -7.90
CA ALA A 156 15.50 3.30 -8.65
C ALA A 156 15.16 2.33 -9.80
N ARG A 157 14.04 1.59 -9.69
CA ARG A 157 13.53 0.72 -10.76
C ARG A 157 12.61 1.43 -11.75
N ALA A 158 12.16 2.65 -11.42
CA ALA A 158 11.26 3.41 -12.27
C ALA A 158 12.00 3.91 -13.51
N ARG A 159 11.32 3.95 -14.66
CA ARG A 159 11.88 4.57 -15.85
C ARG A 159 11.79 6.09 -15.70
N PRO A 160 12.90 6.83 -15.85
CA PRO A 160 12.83 8.29 -15.86
C PRO A 160 11.97 8.76 -17.03
N GLY A 161 11.23 9.85 -16.83
CA GLY A 161 10.29 10.40 -17.81
C GLY A 161 8.98 9.63 -17.97
N SER A 162 8.82 8.46 -17.31
CA SER A 162 7.55 7.72 -17.34
C SER A 162 6.61 8.19 -16.24
N GLU A 163 5.32 8.32 -16.55
CA GLU A 163 4.31 8.62 -15.54
C GLU A 163 4.11 7.42 -14.60
N VAL A 164 4.24 7.67 -13.30
CA VAL A 164 4.02 6.68 -12.25
C VAL A 164 2.92 7.19 -11.32
N ARG A 165 1.91 6.34 -11.09
CA ARG A 165 0.85 6.62 -10.13
C ARG A 165 1.32 6.39 -8.71
N LEU A 166 1.08 7.35 -7.84
CA LEU A 166 1.31 7.29 -6.40
C LEU A 166 -0.03 7.18 -5.68
N THR A 167 -0.08 6.41 -4.60
CA THR A 167 -1.16 6.54 -3.61
C THR A 167 -0.58 7.10 -2.33
N VAL A 168 -1.06 8.28 -1.94
CA VAL A 168 -0.66 8.97 -0.73
C VAL A 168 -1.83 9.07 0.24
N ARG A 169 -1.50 9.14 1.52
CA ARG A 169 -2.43 9.54 2.56
C ARG A 169 -1.95 10.87 3.15
N HIS A 170 -2.75 11.90 2.98
CA HIS A 170 -2.46 13.21 3.55
C HIS A 170 -2.54 13.17 5.09
N ARG A 171 -1.94 14.17 5.73
CA ARG A 171 -1.99 14.32 7.19
C ARG A 171 -3.43 14.33 7.74
N GLY A 172 -4.38 14.89 7.00
CA GLY A 172 -5.81 14.90 7.33
C GLY A 172 -6.51 13.53 7.25
N GLY A 173 -5.81 12.50 6.77
CA GLY A 173 -6.28 11.12 6.73
C GLY A 173 -6.91 10.68 5.42
N GLY A 174 -7.18 11.60 4.49
CA GLY A 174 -7.68 11.31 3.15
C GLY A 174 -6.64 10.64 2.25
N TYR A 175 -7.11 9.76 1.37
CA TYR A 175 -6.28 9.12 0.35
C TYR A 175 -6.39 9.88 -0.96
N GLN A 176 -5.26 10.10 -1.62
CA GLN A 176 -5.20 10.74 -2.92
C GLN A 176 -4.28 9.95 -3.84
N GLN A 177 -4.68 9.88 -5.12
CA GLN A 177 -3.81 9.37 -6.18
C GLN A 177 -3.17 10.55 -6.91
N LEU A 178 -1.85 10.50 -7.05
CA LEU A 178 -1.07 11.52 -7.75
C LEU A 178 -0.31 10.85 -8.89
N THR A 179 0.00 11.60 -9.93
CA THR A 179 0.89 11.13 -11.00
C THR A 179 2.19 11.89 -10.90
N VAL A 180 3.30 11.17 -10.81
CA VAL A 180 4.65 11.75 -10.79
C VAL A 180 5.44 11.26 -11.98
N VAL A 181 6.31 12.12 -12.51
CA VAL A 181 7.26 11.78 -13.57
C VAL A 181 8.65 11.78 -12.95
N PRO A 182 9.23 10.61 -12.62
CA PRO A 182 10.57 10.55 -12.06
C PRO A 182 11.58 11.19 -13.02
N ALA A 183 12.47 12.03 -12.49
CA ALA A 183 13.51 12.68 -13.28
C ALA A 183 14.87 12.14 -12.88
N VAL A 184 15.84 12.27 -13.78
CA VAL A 184 17.23 11.96 -13.49
C VAL A 184 17.85 13.19 -12.84
N VAL A 185 18.56 12.99 -11.73
CA VAL A 185 19.35 14.03 -11.06
C VAL A 185 20.82 13.69 -11.26
N THR A 186 21.56 14.64 -11.82
CA THR A 186 23.01 14.58 -12.09
C THR A 186 23.76 15.55 -11.21
#